data_AF-A0A5E4F6W8-F1
#
_entry.id   AF-A0A5E4F6W8-F1
#
_cell.length_a   1.000
_cell.length_b   1.000
_cell.length_c   1.000
_cell.angle_alpha   90.00
_cell.angle_beta   90.00
_cell.angle_gamma   90.00
#
_symmetry.space_group_name_H-M   'P 1'
#
loop_
_entity.id
_entity.type
_entity.pdbx_description
1 polymer ?
#
loop_
_entity_poly.entity_id
_entity_poly.type
_entity_poly.pdbx_seq_one_letter_code
_entity_poly.pdbx_strand_id
1 'polypeptide(L)'
;MFWLQKSRNTWLKEGDRNTKFFHLSTIIRRRRNKLEGLTNDAGYFPQLEHSECTRLNGEVSDVEIHSSLFAIGGLKTPGPDGFPALFYQKYWDLCSKDILSL
;
A
#
# COMPACT_ATOMS: atom_id res chain seq x y z
N MET A 1 -21.26 9.03 -7.61
CA MET A 1 -21.03 9.17 -9.08
C MET A 1 -20.60 10.58 -9.53
N PHE A 2 -20.00 11.42 -8.68
CA PHE A 2 -19.65 12.81 -9.04
C PHE A 2 -18.18 13.00 -9.48
N TRP A 3 -17.28 12.15 -8.97
CA TRP A 3 -15.83 12.25 -9.22
C TRP A 3 -15.41 11.80 -10.63
N LEU A 4 -16.05 10.77 -11.17
CA LEU A 4 -15.77 10.26 -12.51
C LEU A 4 -16.09 11.29 -13.61
N GLN A 5 -17.11 12.13 -13.37
CA GLN A 5 -17.60 13.11 -14.33
C GLN A 5 -16.71 14.36 -14.39
N LYS A 6 -16.15 14.81 -13.25
CA LYS A 6 -15.14 15.88 -13.23
C LYS A 6 -13.81 15.45 -13.85
N SER A 7 -13.38 14.21 -13.62
CA SER A 7 -12.13 13.67 -14.17
C SER A 7 -12.09 13.64 -15.71
N ARG A 8 -13.23 13.42 -16.37
CA ARG A 8 -13.33 13.32 -17.83
C ARG A 8 -13.43 14.68 -18.54
N ASN A 9 -14.06 15.67 -17.90
CA ASN A 9 -14.28 16.99 -18.50
C ASN A 9 -12.99 17.81 -18.65
N THR A 10 -12.07 17.70 -17.71
CA THR A 10 -10.77 18.40 -17.81
C THR A 10 -9.85 17.73 -18.84
N TRP A 11 -9.94 16.41 -18.96
CA TRP A 11 -9.12 15.59 -19.86
C TRP A 11 -9.45 15.82 -21.34
N LEU A 12 -10.73 15.97 -21.67
CA LEU A 12 -11.20 16.29 -23.03
C LEU A 12 -10.74 17.68 -23.53
N LYS A 13 -10.55 18.63 -22.61
CA LYS A 13 -10.20 20.02 -22.95
C LYS A 13 -8.69 20.24 -23.17
N GLU A 14 -7.86 19.44 -22.49
CA GLU A 14 -6.39 19.59 -22.47
C GLU A 14 -5.66 18.54 -23.35
N GLY A 15 -6.39 17.55 -23.88
CA GLY A 15 -5.89 16.56 -24.83
C GLY A 15 -5.11 15.39 -24.19
N ASP A 16 -5.29 14.20 -24.78
CA ASP A 16 -4.60 12.95 -24.42
C ASP A 16 -3.15 12.94 -24.94
N ARG A 17 -2.35 13.87 -24.44
CA ARG A 17 -0.91 13.68 -24.37
C ARG A 17 -0.57 13.76 -22.91
N ASN A 18 0.21 12.80 -22.44
CA ASN A 18 0.80 12.76 -21.11
C ASN A 18 1.73 13.98 -20.91
N THR A 19 1.14 15.17 -20.79
CA THR A 19 1.80 16.45 -20.96
C THR A 19 2.60 16.80 -19.72
N LYS A 20 3.65 17.61 -19.92
CA LYS A 20 4.42 18.26 -18.86
C LYS A 20 3.52 18.81 -17.75
N PHE A 21 2.32 19.28 -18.07
CA PHE A 21 1.33 19.74 -17.11
C PHE A 21 0.94 18.68 -16.06
N PHE A 22 0.62 17.43 -16.43
CA PHE A 22 0.27 16.38 -15.47
C PHE A 22 1.47 15.97 -14.60
N HIS A 23 2.65 15.84 -15.20
CA HIS A 23 3.87 15.56 -14.47
C HIS A 23 4.23 16.71 -13.51
N LEU A 24 4.15 17.97 -13.96
CA LEU A 24 4.37 19.16 -13.12
C LEU A 24 3.33 19.27 -12.01
N SER A 25 2.05 19.06 -12.30
CA SER A 25 0.97 19.05 -11.31
C SER A 25 1.19 17.96 -10.25
N THR A 26 1.65 16.78 -10.69
CA THR A 26 1.99 15.67 -9.77
C THR A 26 3.23 16.01 -8.94
N ILE A 27 4.26 16.62 -9.52
CA ILE A 27 5.47 17.08 -8.80
C ILE A 27 5.12 18.17 -7.79
N ILE A 28 4.34 19.18 -8.17
CA ILE A 28 3.87 20.25 -7.29
C ILE A 28 3.05 19.65 -6.15
N ARG A 29 2.14 18.72 -6.44
CA ARG A 29 1.36 18.03 -5.40
C ARG A 29 2.24 17.21 -4.46
N ARG A 30 3.22 16.47 -4.99
CA ARG A 30 4.20 15.71 -4.19
C ARG A 30 5.03 16.62 -3.30
N ARG A 31 5.48 17.77 -3.81
CA ARG A 31 6.23 18.78 -3.03
C ARG A 31 5.37 19.39 -1.93
N ARG A 32 4.14 19.82 -2.26
CA ARG A 32 3.22 20.43 -1.31
C ARG A 32 2.79 19.48 -0.20
N ASN A 33 2.63 18.20 -0.53
CA ASN A 33 2.19 17.16 0.40
C ASN A 33 3.37 16.38 1.00
N LYS A 34 4.60 16.88 0.84
CA LYS A 34 5.77 16.23 1.45
C LYS A 34 5.70 16.43 2.96
N LEU A 35 5.42 15.36 3.68
CA LEU A 35 5.61 15.32 5.12
C LEU A 35 7.11 15.11 5.38
N GLU A 36 7.74 16.02 6.13
CA GLU A 36 9.17 15.89 6.47
C GLU A 36 9.42 14.87 7.58
N GLY A 37 8.40 14.62 8.42
CA GLY A 37 8.44 13.67 9.51
C GLY A 37 7.26 13.87 10.46
N LEU A 38 6.98 12.86 11.28
CA LEU A 38 6.08 12.99 12.43
C LEU A 38 6.95 13.15 13.67
N THR A 39 6.92 14.32 14.29
CA THR A 39 7.65 14.62 15.53
C THR A 39 6.67 14.86 16.66
N ASN A 40 7.11 14.64 17.89
CA ASN A 40 6.38 15.07 19.08
C ASN A 40 6.45 16.60 19.25
N ASP A 41 5.76 17.14 20.26
CA ASP A 41 5.71 18.60 20.54
C ASP A 41 7.10 19.20 20.83
N ALA A 42 8.08 18.36 21.21
CA ALA A 42 9.46 18.75 21.47
C ALA A 42 10.37 18.66 20.23
N GLY A 43 9.83 18.32 19.04
CA GLY A 43 10.58 18.25 17.77
C GLY A 43 11.40 16.98 17.58
N TYR A 44 11.26 15.97 18.45
CA TYR A 44 11.93 14.69 18.32
C TYR A 44 11.04 13.67 17.61
N PHE A 45 11.64 12.78 16.83
CA PHE A 45 10.93 11.59 16.35
C PHE A 45 10.54 10.71 17.54
N PRO A 46 9.31 10.17 17.54
CA PRO A 46 8.88 9.25 18.60
C PRO A 46 9.82 8.04 18.60
N GLN A 47 10.33 7.71 19.78
CA GLN A 47 11.13 6.51 19.97
C GLN A 47 10.19 5.33 20.17
N LEU A 48 10.51 4.20 19.54
CA LEU A 48 9.82 2.95 19.80
C LEU A 48 10.15 2.47 21.21
N GLU A 49 9.14 1.97 21.90
CA GLU A 49 9.34 1.29 23.17
C GLU A 49 10.09 -0.04 22.93
N HIS A 50 10.80 -0.53 23.95
CA HIS A 50 11.56 -1.78 23.85
C HIS A 50 10.69 -2.99 23.49
N SER A 51 9.45 -3.02 23.97
CA SER A 51 8.43 -4.01 23.62
C SER A 51 8.11 -4.00 22.13
N GLU A 52 7.92 -2.82 21.54
CA GLU A 52 7.64 -2.64 20.11
C GLU A 52 8.83 -3.01 19.24
N CYS A 53 10.06 -2.63 19.64
CA CYS A 53 11.27 -3.08 18.96
C CYS A 53 11.43 -4.60 18.98
N THR A 54 11.14 -5.23 20.13
CA THR A 54 11.19 -6.70 20.24
C THR A 54 10.14 -7.35 19.36
N ARG A 55 8.93 -6.80 19.32
CA ARG A 55 7.84 -7.30 18.46
C ARG A 55 8.18 -7.18 16.97
N LEU A 56 8.74 -6.04 16.54
CA LEU A 56 9.12 -5.81 15.14
C LEU A 56 10.32 -6.66 14.68
N ASN A 57 11.21 -7.01 15.60
CA ASN A 57 12.35 -7.90 15.34
C ASN A 57 12.03 -9.38 15.64
N GLY A 58 10.81 -9.68 16.07
CA GLY A 58 10.37 -11.04 16.34
C GLY A 58 10.19 -11.85 15.06
N GLU A 59 10.13 -13.17 15.21
CA GLU A 59 9.77 -14.05 14.10
C GLU A 59 8.29 -13.84 13.73
N VAL A 60 7.99 -13.86 12.42
CA VAL A 60 6.63 -13.73 11.92
C VAL A 60 5.86 -15.00 12.28
N SER A 61 4.68 -14.84 12.89
CA SER A 61 3.84 -15.97 13.29
C SER A 61 2.88 -16.41 12.18
N ASP A 62 2.52 -17.71 12.15
CA ASP A 62 1.52 -18.25 11.24
C ASP A 62 0.18 -17.49 11.30
N VAL A 63 -0.21 -17.06 12.51
CA VAL A 63 -1.42 -16.28 12.75
C VAL A 63 -1.33 -14.90 12.11
N GLU A 64 -0.16 -14.26 12.16
CA GLU A 64 0.10 -12.98 11.51
C GLU A 64 0.08 -13.10 9.99
N ILE A 65 0.67 -14.17 9.44
CA ILE A 65 0.66 -14.46 7.99
C ILE A 65 -0.79 -14.63 7.52
N HIS A 66 -1.55 -15.49 8.20
CA HIS A 66 -2.95 -15.72 7.88
C HIS A 66 -3.76 -14.43 7.98
N SER A 67 -3.69 -13.72 9.10
CA SER A 67 -4.46 -12.50 9.31
C SER A 67 -4.15 -11.42 8.28
N SER A 68 -2.87 -11.26 7.95
CA SER A 68 -2.41 -10.31 6.93
C SER A 68 -2.92 -10.70 5.54
N LEU A 69 -2.83 -11.97 5.17
CA LEU A 69 -3.29 -12.45 3.87
C LEU A 69 -4.80 -12.22 3.68
N PHE A 70 -5.60 -12.50 4.69
CA PHE A 70 -7.06 -12.34 4.61
C PHE A 70 -7.53 -10.88 4.75
N ALA A 71 -6.68 -9.99 5.28
CA ALA A 71 -6.94 -8.54 5.28
C ALA A 71 -6.72 -7.89 3.90
N ILE A 72 -5.97 -8.54 3.00
CA ILE A 72 -5.72 -8.03 1.65
C ILE A 72 -7.01 -8.15 0.81
N GLY A 73 -7.32 -7.10 0.05
CA GLY A 73 -8.43 -7.18 -0.92
C GLY A 73 -8.15 -8.25 -2.00
N GLY A 74 -9.06 -9.20 -2.18
CA GLY A 74 -8.83 -10.37 -3.03
C GLY A 74 -8.43 -10.05 -4.49
N LEU A 75 -8.97 -8.98 -5.08
CA LEU A 75 -8.68 -8.55 -6.46
C LEU A 75 -7.66 -7.39 -6.53
N LYS A 76 -6.77 -7.28 -5.56
CA LYS A 76 -5.62 -6.37 -5.65
C LYS A 76 -4.68 -6.79 -6.78
N THR A 77 -3.85 -5.87 -7.23
CA THR A 77 -2.86 -6.10 -8.28
C THR A 77 -1.97 -7.29 -7.91
N PRO A 78 -1.77 -8.26 -8.83
CA PRO A 78 -0.96 -9.45 -8.55
C PRO A 78 0.51 -9.09 -8.32
N GLY A 79 1.21 -9.95 -7.58
CA GLY A 79 2.64 -9.85 -7.37
C GLY A 79 3.44 -10.33 -8.59
N PRO A 80 4.78 -10.45 -8.45
CA PRO A 80 5.64 -11.05 -9.47
C PRO A 80 5.27 -12.50 -9.84
N ASP A 81 4.55 -13.19 -8.96
CA ASP A 81 3.98 -14.53 -9.16
C ASP A 81 2.79 -14.55 -10.15
N GLY A 82 2.20 -13.40 -10.47
CA GLY A 82 1.06 -13.27 -11.37
C GLY A 82 -0.29 -13.65 -10.75
N PHE A 83 -0.36 -14.04 -9.48
CA PHE A 83 -1.61 -14.45 -8.82
C PHE A 83 -2.20 -13.32 -7.96
N PRO A 84 -3.53 -13.09 -8.01
CA PRO A 84 -4.19 -12.17 -7.09
C PRO A 84 -4.30 -12.79 -5.69
N ALA A 85 -4.39 -11.96 -4.64
CA ALA A 85 -4.52 -12.41 -3.25
C ALA A 85 -5.68 -13.40 -3.05
N LEU A 86 -6.77 -13.27 -3.82
CA LEU A 86 -7.91 -14.17 -3.81
C LEU A 86 -7.54 -15.63 -4.05
N PHE A 87 -6.50 -15.91 -4.84
CA PHE A 87 -6.02 -17.28 -5.08
C PHE A 87 -5.58 -17.93 -3.76
N TYR A 88 -4.69 -17.27 -3.03
CA TYR A 88 -4.17 -17.76 -1.75
C TYR A 88 -5.25 -17.81 -0.67
N GLN A 89 -6.16 -16.84 -0.63
CA GLN A 89 -7.30 -16.86 0.29
C GLN A 89 -8.23 -18.04 0.03
N LYS A 90 -8.50 -18.36 -1.25
CA LYS A 90 -9.40 -19.43 -1.65
C LYS A 90 -8.79 -20.82 -1.45
N TYR A 91 -7.48 -20.96 -1.68
CA TYR A 91 -6.78 -22.25 -1.66
C TYR A 91 -5.82 -22.39 -0.47
N TRP A 92 -6.03 -21.62 0.60
CA TRP A 92 -5.17 -21.59 1.79
C TRP A 92 -4.88 -22.99 2.35
N ASP A 93 -5.88 -23.85 2.46
CA ASP A 93 -5.71 -25.21 2.99
C ASP A 93 -4.76 -26.08 2.15
N LEU A 94 -4.58 -25.74 0.87
CA LEU A 94 -3.66 -26.45 -0.04
C LEU A 94 -2.25 -25.88 0.03
N CYS A 95 -2.10 -24.55 0.05
CA CYS A 95 -0.78 -23.90 -0.08
C CYS A 95 -0.16 -23.44 1.25
N SER A 96 -0.92 -23.41 2.35
CA SER A 96 -0.46 -22.90 3.65
C SER A 96 0.79 -23.62 4.16
N LYS A 97 0.87 -24.94 4.01
CA LYS A 97 2.04 -25.72 4.47
C LYS A 97 3.33 -25.29 3.77
N ASP A 98 3.25 -25.09 2.46
CA ASP A 98 4.41 -24.64 1.68
C ASP A 98 4.76 -23.20 2.07
N ILE A 99 3.77 -22.31 2.20
CA ILE A 99 3.97 -20.90 2.58
C ILE A 99 4.59 -20.74 3.97
N LEU A 100 4.14 -21.52 4.95
CA LEU A 100 4.59 -21.45 6.34
C LEU A 100 5.93 -22.17 6.57
N SER A 101 6.44 -22.89 5.58
CA SER A 101 7.73 -23.59 5.66
C SER A 101 8.88 -22.92 4.90
N LEU A 102 8.60 -21.80 4.21
CA LEU A 102 9.60 -20.95 3.54
C LEU A 102 10.47 -20.21 4.54
#